data_AF-A0A240C8A9-F1
#
_entry.id   AF-A0A240C8A9-F1
#
_cell.length_a   1.000
_cell.length_b   1.000
_cell.length_c   1.000
_cell.angle_alpha   90.00
_cell.angle_beta   90.00
_cell.angle_gamma   90.00
#
_symmetry.space_group_name_H-M   'P 1'
#
loop_
_entity.id
_entity.type
_entity.pdbx_description
1 polymer ?
#
loop_
_entity_poly.entity_id
_entity_poly.type
_entity_poly.pdbx_seq_one_letter_code
_entity_poly.pdbx_strand_id
1 'polypeptide(L)'
;MHTHTLLKEVLDYIYDNLDRRLSLKKLSEHFYVSPSYISILFTKHLGFSFKIFLDTLRLGLSIPSLLTTNETIQNIAVQYGFSNYNHYSKIFRSHLGTSPADYRNQSDYPETIVSVRPYDNEHFNRYLSFINVPKSTVNLTVDLNELKQQTYTYSRQLFLEITNCHIYEVLKQIVSQTNYTFTKTTWTLLFQDFTNENLKFLNTADFDHFCHLLKKRCYHLVFCLNNMQQFETFDHLFLQPLIRMMTTQPSILAPNDFTLSIAVRPQSFNVHEVKFIQQRVHQYLPDCQFALHTSYSDMLIQQKWQELFNEKSVQVDFYCIPFEAFISCETRSTNPFRTLLEDFDSPIVLTGLSTTTLNHLCPPTSSAFPQQFLALLLQLPANILGVGISFVATKHQPIGYFNTYGHQLSYGYMYQIHQCFAGHLNIETNHYILHETEDAYILLLSDSNTFEPDTEQTAEQSYYFRITSSDTLAKQLVTTYTYDAQYSNVTNGIAPDVEDYYIPLPVIQHLHQTFQLQPHITIHDFYNKALHITLHHNEVKLIKIYKTKATKRQQLL
;
A
#
# COMPACT_ATOMS: atom_id res chain seq x y z
N MET A 1 -13.52 12.90 15.64
CA MET A 1 -13.66 13.45 17.00
C MET A 1 -14.27 14.84 16.91
N HIS A 2 -15.38 15.11 17.60
CA HIS A 2 -15.89 16.48 17.73
C HIS A 2 -14.95 17.26 18.66
N THR A 3 -14.05 18.05 18.09
CA THR A 3 -13.25 19.03 18.82
C THR A 3 -14.17 19.98 19.56
N HIS A 4 -14.03 20.07 20.88
CA HIS A 4 -14.78 20.99 21.73
C HIS A 4 -14.56 22.43 21.23
N THR A 5 -15.60 23.08 20.71
CA THR A 5 -15.51 24.37 20.00
C THR A 5 -14.69 25.42 20.78
N LEU A 6 -14.93 25.54 22.09
CA LEU A 6 -14.19 26.46 22.96
C LEU A 6 -12.69 26.15 23.06
N LEU A 7 -12.27 24.87 23.01
CA LEU A 7 -10.84 24.53 23.08
C LEU A 7 -10.13 24.97 21.80
N LYS A 8 -10.77 24.79 20.64
CA LYS A 8 -10.23 25.28 19.37
C LYS A 8 -10.04 26.80 19.42
N GLU A 9 -11.06 27.54 19.84
CA GLU A 9 -10.99 29.00 19.97
C GLU A 9 -9.89 29.44 20.96
N VAL A 10 -9.75 28.74 22.09
CA VAL A 10 -8.68 28.99 23.07
C VAL A 10 -7.29 28.74 22.47
N LEU A 11 -7.14 27.68 21.67
CA LEU A 11 -5.88 27.37 20.99
C LEU A 11 -5.53 28.43 19.95
N ASP A 12 -6.49 28.80 19.10
CA ASP A 12 -6.32 29.84 18.07
C ASP A 12 -5.87 31.17 18.73
N TYR A 13 -6.53 31.57 19.82
CA TYR A 13 -6.15 32.77 20.57
C TYR A 13 -4.74 32.67 21.19
N ILE A 14 -4.31 31.48 21.62
CA ILE A 14 -2.95 31.27 22.11
C ILE A 14 -1.95 31.47 20.99
N TYR A 15 -2.18 30.91 19.80
CA TYR A 15 -1.31 31.05 18.63
C TYR A 15 -1.16 32.52 18.20
N ASP A 16 -2.25 33.28 18.22
CA ASP A 16 -2.25 34.70 17.85
C ASP A 16 -1.60 35.63 18.89
N ASN A 17 -1.31 35.13 20.10
CA ASN A 17 -0.79 35.94 21.23
C ASN A 17 0.44 35.32 21.91
N LEU A 18 1.24 34.54 21.19
CA LEU A 18 2.38 33.78 21.74
C LEU A 18 3.49 34.66 22.34
N ASP A 19 3.68 35.85 21.79
CA ASP A 19 4.64 36.89 22.19
C ASP A 19 4.29 37.56 23.52
N ARG A 20 3.04 37.41 24.00
CA ARG A 20 2.53 38.04 25.22
C ARG A 20 2.55 37.10 26.41
N ARG A 21 2.60 37.63 27.63
CA ARG A 21 2.41 36.80 28.85
C ARG A 21 0.97 36.28 28.92
N LEU A 22 0.74 35.06 28.46
CA LEU A 22 -0.51 34.33 28.58
C LEU A 22 -0.59 33.61 29.94
N SER A 23 -1.77 33.60 30.53
CA SER A 23 -2.06 32.87 31.77
C SER A 23 -3.47 32.32 31.71
N LEU A 24 -3.76 31.28 32.49
CA LEU A 24 -5.13 30.76 32.63
C LEU A 24 -6.11 31.86 33.02
N LYS A 25 -5.68 32.82 33.86
CA LYS A 25 -6.49 33.97 34.27
C LYS A 25 -6.88 34.86 33.07
N LYS A 26 -5.92 35.14 32.17
CA LYS A 26 -6.21 35.94 30.97
C LYS A 26 -7.13 35.22 30.00
N LEU A 27 -6.94 33.91 29.83
CA LEU A 27 -7.82 33.12 28.98
C LEU A 27 -9.23 33.02 29.58
N SER A 28 -9.35 32.84 30.91
CA SER A 28 -10.65 32.82 31.59
C SER A 28 -11.41 34.13 31.43
N GLU A 29 -10.71 35.26 31.49
CA GLU A 29 -11.30 36.59 31.29
C GLU A 29 -11.70 36.81 29.84
N HIS A 30 -10.90 36.36 28.87
CA HIS A 30 -11.19 36.53 27.44
C HIS A 30 -12.38 35.65 26.98
N PHE A 31 -12.43 34.41 27.45
CA PHE A 31 -13.43 33.42 27.04
C PHE A 31 -14.62 33.31 27.99
N TYR A 32 -14.69 34.16 29.01
CA TYR A 32 -15.77 34.19 30.01
C TYR A 32 -16.04 32.83 30.70
N VAL A 33 -14.97 32.07 30.98
CA VAL A 33 -15.03 30.76 31.64
C VAL A 33 -14.10 30.70 32.84
N SER A 34 -14.25 29.73 33.75
CA SER A 34 -13.35 29.64 34.91
C SER A 34 -11.93 29.16 34.51
N PRO A 35 -10.87 29.61 35.20
CA PRO A 35 -9.51 29.11 34.98
C PRO A 35 -9.41 27.58 35.13
N SER A 36 -10.17 27.02 36.08
CA SER A 36 -10.26 25.59 36.32
C SER A 36 -10.86 24.84 35.13
N TYR A 37 -11.88 25.42 34.49
CA TYR A 37 -12.48 24.81 33.30
C TYR A 37 -11.50 24.78 32.13
N ILE A 38 -10.76 25.86 31.88
CA ILE A 38 -9.69 25.86 30.87
C ILE A 38 -8.60 24.84 31.23
N SER A 39 -8.18 24.77 32.49
CA SER A 39 -7.21 23.75 32.92
C SER A 39 -7.70 22.33 32.67
N ILE A 40 -8.99 22.05 32.93
CA ILE A 40 -9.63 20.77 32.63
C ILE A 40 -9.68 20.53 31.13
N LEU A 41 -9.96 21.55 30.31
CA LEU A 41 -9.97 21.39 28.86
C LEU A 41 -8.59 20.96 28.34
N PHE A 42 -7.52 21.59 28.82
CA PHE A 42 -6.15 21.22 28.45
C PHE A 42 -5.79 19.80 28.92
N THR A 43 -6.05 19.45 30.18
CA THR A 43 -5.70 18.11 30.67
C THR A 43 -6.58 17.00 30.08
N LYS A 44 -7.87 17.24 29.89
CA LYS A 44 -8.85 16.27 29.38
C LYS A 44 -8.72 16.03 27.88
N HIS A 45 -8.46 17.08 27.09
CA HIS A 45 -8.45 16.98 25.64
C HIS A 45 -7.06 16.98 25.01
N LEU A 46 -6.04 17.55 25.68
CA LEU A 46 -4.67 17.58 25.17
C LEU A 46 -3.71 16.73 26.00
N GLY A 47 -4.13 16.16 27.12
CA GLY A 47 -3.29 15.31 27.98
C GLY A 47 -2.18 16.04 28.74
N PHE A 48 -2.06 17.37 28.60
CA PHE A 48 -1.05 18.19 29.24
C PHE A 48 -1.68 19.37 29.98
N SER A 49 -1.00 19.89 31.01
CA SER A 49 -1.42 21.15 31.63
C SER A 49 -1.21 22.33 30.67
N PHE A 50 -2.03 23.37 30.80
CA PHE A 50 -1.90 24.61 30.01
C PHE A 50 -0.46 25.15 30.00
N LYS A 51 0.24 25.10 31.14
CA LYS A 51 1.61 25.58 31.24
C LYS A 51 2.58 24.74 30.41
N ILE A 52 2.49 23.41 30.49
CA ILE A 52 3.34 22.49 29.71
C ILE A 52 3.08 22.69 28.21
N PHE A 53 1.82 22.78 27.82
CA PHE A 53 1.45 23.05 26.43
C PHE A 53 2.07 24.36 25.91
N LEU A 54 1.87 25.45 26.65
CA LEU A 54 2.38 26.76 26.25
C LEU A 54 3.91 26.81 26.21
N ASP A 55 4.59 26.24 27.20
CA ASP A 55 6.06 26.20 27.26
C ASP A 55 6.63 25.34 26.12
N THR A 56 5.99 24.22 25.77
CA THR A 56 6.42 23.33 24.67
C THR A 56 6.22 23.99 23.30
N LEU A 57 5.06 24.63 23.10
CA LEU A 57 4.75 25.34 21.86
C LEU A 57 5.74 26.49 21.62
N ARG A 58 5.99 27.32 22.64
CA ARG A 58 6.97 28.41 22.57
C ARG A 58 8.39 27.92 22.35
N LEU A 59 8.75 26.82 22.98
CA LEU A 59 10.05 26.20 22.78
C LEU A 59 10.21 25.79 21.31
N GLY A 60 9.24 25.05 20.75
CA GLY A 60 9.25 24.62 19.35
C GLY A 60 9.42 25.77 18.36
N LEU A 61 8.71 26.87 18.57
CA LEU A 61 8.77 28.06 17.71
C LEU A 61 10.05 28.89 17.88
N SER A 62 10.71 28.81 19.04
CA SER A 62 11.95 29.53 19.31
C SER A 62 13.19 28.89 18.67
N ILE A 63 13.15 27.57 18.40
CA ILE A 63 14.29 26.80 17.91
C ILE A 63 14.79 27.32 16.56
N PRO A 64 13.94 27.63 15.56
CA PRO A 64 14.39 28.23 14.30
C PRO A 64 15.17 29.53 14.53
N SER A 65 14.65 30.48 15.31
CA SER A 65 15.34 31.74 15.60
C SER A 65 16.64 31.54 16.38
N LEU A 66 16.70 30.53 17.26
CA LEU A 66 17.92 30.18 18.00
C LEU A 66 19.05 29.76 17.07
N LEU A 67 18.72 29.05 15.97
CA LEU A 67 19.65 28.49 15.01
C LEU A 67 19.97 29.44 13.83
N THR A 68 19.00 30.25 13.39
CA THR A 68 19.14 31.05 12.16
C THR A 68 19.50 32.52 12.42
N THR A 69 19.41 32.99 13.68
CA THR A 69 19.69 34.38 14.03
C THR A 69 20.85 34.52 15.00
N ASN A 70 21.50 35.69 14.96
CA ASN A 70 22.55 36.09 15.91
C ASN A 70 21.96 36.78 17.17
N GLU A 71 20.65 36.74 17.37
CA GLU A 71 20.04 37.34 18.56
C GLU A 71 20.51 36.65 19.83
N THR A 72 20.61 37.41 20.94
CA THR A 72 20.96 36.79 22.22
C THR A 72 19.87 35.80 22.63
N ILE A 73 20.25 34.69 23.27
CA ILE A 73 19.29 33.67 23.73
C ILE A 73 18.26 34.28 24.70
N GLN A 74 18.68 35.29 25.47
CA GLN A 74 17.79 36.08 26.32
C GLN A 74 16.73 36.83 25.49
N ASN A 75 17.09 37.45 24.36
CA ASN A 75 16.14 38.15 23.50
C ASN A 75 15.16 37.18 22.85
N ILE A 76 15.64 36.03 22.37
CA ILE A 76 14.79 34.97 21.81
C ILE A 76 13.81 34.46 22.88
N ALA A 77 14.29 34.17 24.08
CA ALA A 77 13.42 33.77 25.18
C ALA A 77 12.30 34.79 25.42
N VAL A 78 12.61 36.09 25.44
CA VAL A 78 11.62 37.16 25.62
C VAL A 78 10.66 37.26 24.44
N GLN A 79 11.17 37.18 23.20
CA GLN A 79 10.38 37.26 21.97
C GLN A 79 9.30 36.18 21.91
N TYR A 80 9.63 34.96 22.32
CA TYR A 80 8.70 33.83 22.36
C TYR A 80 7.94 33.71 23.68
N GLY A 81 7.92 34.77 24.50
CA GLY A 81 7.04 34.90 25.67
C GLY A 81 7.53 34.18 26.94
N PHE A 82 8.79 33.74 27.01
CA PHE A 82 9.38 33.24 28.26
C PHE A 82 9.71 34.39 29.22
N SER A 83 9.69 34.09 30.52
CA SER A 83 9.93 35.11 31.55
C SER A 83 11.38 35.58 31.62
N ASN A 84 12.34 34.68 31.34
CA ASN A 84 13.78 34.95 31.29
C ASN A 84 14.55 33.75 30.69
N TYR A 85 15.84 33.95 30.43
CA TYR A 85 16.77 32.92 29.97
C TYR A 85 16.78 31.68 30.87
N ASN A 86 16.74 31.82 32.19
CA ASN A 86 16.79 30.66 33.10
C ASN A 86 15.57 29.74 32.93
N HIS A 87 14.37 30.32 32.78
CA HIS A 87 13.16 29.55 32.50
C HIS A 87 13.26 28.87 31.13
N TYR A 88 13.65 29.64 30.11
CA TYR A 88 13.84 29.13 28.75
C TYR A 88 14.86 27.99 28.70
N SER A 89 16.06 28.19 29.22
CA SER A 89 17.14 27.20 29.22
C SER A 89 16.80 25.95 30.01
N LYS A 90 16.02 26.06 31.10
CA LYS A 90 15.55 24.91 31.87
C LYS A 90 14.56 24.06 31.07
N ILE A 91 13.58 24.71 30.43
CA ILE A 91 12.60 24.03 29.56
C ILE A 91 13.32 23.43 28.35
N PHE A 92 14.17 24.20 27.68
CA PHE A 92 14.98 23.77 26.54
C PHE A 92 15.77 22.50 26.87
N ARG A 93 16.51 22.50 27.99
CA ARG A 93 17.29 21.33 28.42
C ARG A 93 16.42 20.14 28.81
N SER A 94 15.27 20.38 29.42
CA SER A 94 14.33 19.32 29.79
C SER A 94 13.74 18.61 28.57
N HIS A 95 13.51 19.33 27.48
CA HIS A 95 12.87 18.80 26.27
C HIS A 95 13.88 18.29 25.23
N LEU A 96 15.04 18.94 25.09
CA LEU A 96 16.03 18.67 24.04
C LEU A 96 17.32 18.03 24.58
N GLY A 97 17.46 17.88 25.90
CA GLY A 97 18.61 17.23 26.53
C GLY A 97 19.90 18.08 26.60
N THR A 98 19.94 19.25 25.95
CA THR A 98 21.12 20.14 25.86
C THR A 98 20.79 21.59 26.23
N SER A 99 21.78 22.46 26.46
CA SER A 99 21.50 23.88 26.70
C SER A 99 21.26 24.62 25.37
N PRO A 100 20.48 25.72 25.33
CA PRO A 100 20.29 26.47 24.09
C PRO A 100 21.59 27.06 23.53
N ALA A 101 22.59 27.32 24.38
CA ALA A 101 23.90 27.80 23.96
C ALA A 101 24.71 26.70 23.29
N ASP A 102 24.71 25.49 23.87
CA ASP A 102 25.36 24.33 23.27
C ASP A 102 24.66 23.93 21.97
N TYR A 103 23.33 24.00 21.94
CA TYR A 103 22.52 23.70 20.76
C TYR A 103 22.79 24.69 19.60
N ARG A 104 23.04 25.97 19.91
CA ARG A 104 23.46 26.97 18.92
C ARG A 104 24.90 26.75 18.44
N ASN A 105 25.80 26.36 19.35
CA ASN A 105 27.23 26.20 19.07
C ASN A 105 27.60 24.83 18.51
N GLN A 106 26.65 23.89 18.42
CA GLN A 106 26.76 22.68 17.60
C GLN A 106 26.68 23.06 16.11
N SER A 107 27.64 23.86 15.66
CA SER A 107 27.81 24.34 14.30
C SER A 107 28.45 23.27 13.42
N ASP A 108 27.81 22.11 13.38
CA ASP A 108 27.94 21.09 12.36
C ASP A 108 26.68 20.23 12.46
N TYR A 109 25.61 20.63 11.78
CA TYR A 109 24.57 19.74 11.25
C TYR A 109 23.63 20.52 10.31
N PRO A 110 22.95 19.81 9.40
CA PRO A 110 22.75 20.14 7.99
C PRO A 110 21.24 20.31 7.75
N GLU A 111 20.81 20.08 6.52
CA GLU A 111 19.43 19.81 6.11
C GLU A 111 18.54 19.14 7.18
N THR A 112 17.34 19.71 7.34
CA THR A 112 16.07 19.02 7.64
C THR A 112 16.17 17.74 8.48
N ILE A 113 16.12 17.86 9.82
CA ILE A 113 15.88 16.70 10.68
C ILE A 113 14.37 16.62 10.95
N VAL A 114 13.65 15.93 10.07
CA VAL A 114 12.47 15.18 10.51
C VAL A 114 13.01 14.06 11.39
N SER A 115 12.89 14.20 12.71
CA SER A 115 13.15 13.06 13.60
C SER A 115 11.90 12.19 13.65
N VAL A 116 11.77 11.21 12.76
CA VAL A 116 10.97 10.05 13.14
C VAL A 116 11.85 9.23 14.04
N ARG A 117 11.48 9.18 15.32
CA ARG A 117 11.98 8.12 16.18
C ARG A 117 11.24 6.84 15.79
N PRO A 118 11.93 5.69 15.65
CA PRO A 118 11.25 4.41 15.52
C PRO A 118 10.31 4.28 16.71
N TYR A 119 9.06 4.02 16.38
CA TYR A 119 7.90 4.16 17.23
C TYR A 119 8.00 3.24 18.46
N ASP A 120 8.10 3.82 19.66
CA ASP A 120 8.08 3.07 20.91
C ASP A 120 6.62 2.82 21.32
N ASN A 121 6.09 1.66 20.91
CA ASN A 121 4.71 1.22 21.16
C ASN A 121 4.33 1.29 22.65
N GLU A 122 5.27 1.19 23.59
CA GLU A 122 4.96 1.22 25.03
C GLU A 122 4.58 2.61 25.54
N HIS A 123 5.06 3.69 24.92
CA HIS A 123 4.75 5.05 25.37
C HIS A 123 3.30 5.45 25.05
N PHE A 124 2.77 5.04 23.89
CA PHE A 124 1.43 5.40 23.44
C PHE A 124 0.33 4.55 24.09
N ASN A 125 0.61 3.27 24.37
CA ASN A 125 -0.31 2.40 25.13
C ASN A 125 -0.63 2.95 26.53
N ARG A 126 0.23 3.79 27.10
CA ARG A 126 0.01 4.45 28.39
C ARG A 126 -0.96 5.63 28.33
N TYR A 127 -1.15 6.23 27.15
CA TYR A 127 -2.09 7.33 26.92
C TYR A 127 -3.42 6.84 26.34
N LEU A 128 -3.45 5.63 25.79
CA LEU A 128 -4.68 4.90 25.44
C LEU A 128 -5.29 4.22 26.67
N SER A 129 -5.62 4.98 27.71
CA SER A 129 -6.60 4.52 28.70
C SER A 129 -7.96 4.42 28.02
N PHE A 130 -8.17 3.33 27.29
CA PHE A 130 -9.42 3.06 26.62
C PHE A 130 -10.54 3.07 27.65
N ILE A 131 -11.56 3.88 27.34
CA ILE A 131 -12.92 3.66 27.80
C ILE A 131 -13.20 2.16 27.63
N ASN A 132 -13.57 1.48 28.72
CA ASN A 132 -13.99 0.08 28.71
C ASN A 132 -15.22 -0.07 27.82
N VAL A 133 -15.00 -0.21 26.51
CA VAL A 133 -15.94 -0.88 25.63
C VAL A 133 -15.69 -2.37 25.83
N PRO A 134 -16.70 -3.18 26.16
CA PRO A 134 -16.51 -4.62 26.31
C PRO A 134 -16.01 -5.20 24.99
N LYS A 135 -14.71 -5.51 24.93
CA LYS A 135 -14.11 -6.27 23.82
C LYS A 135 -14.50 -7.72 24.00
N SER A 136 -15.22 -8.29 23.05
CA SER A 136 -15.37 -9.74 22.96
C SER A 136 -14.02 -10.32 22.56
N THR A 137 -13.44 -11.15 23.44
CA THR A 137 -12.19 -11.86 23.15
C THR A 137 -12.50 -13.20 22.53
N VAL A 138 -11.92 -13.46 21.36
CA VAL A 138 -12.00 -14.76 20.70
C VAL A 138 -10.64 -15.44 20.85
N ASN A 139 -10.64 -16.65 21.42
CA ASN A 139 -9.43 -17.46 21.59
C ASN A 139 -9.43 -18.57 20.55
N LEU A 140 -8.40 -18.59 19.70
CA LEU A 140 -8.24 -19.57 18.62
C LEU A 140 -6.96 -20.36 18.83
N THR A 141 -7.02 -21.68 18.64
CA THR A 141 -5.83 -22.54 18.72
C THR A 141 -5.56 -23.10 17.33
N VAL A 142 -4.32 -22.94 16.86
CA VAL A 142 -3.83 -23.46 15.59
C VAL A 142 -2.81 -24.55 15.90
N ASP A 143 -3.16 -25.80 15.61
CA ASP A 143 -2.24 -26.93 15.75
C ASP A 143 -1.54 -27.20 14.42
N LEU A 144 -0.22 -27.00 14.38
CA LEU A 144 0.60 -27.23 13.18
C LEU A 144 0.75 -28.73 12.87
N ASN A 145 0.41 -29.63 13.78
CA ASN A 145 0.45 -31.08 13.53
C ASN A 145 -0.87 -31.63 12.97
N GLU A 146 -1.99 -30.93 13.16
CA GLU A 146 -3.32 -31.37 12.72
C GLU A 146 -3.80 -30.55 11.52
N LEU A 147 -3.09 -30.70 10.41
CA LEU A 147 -3.41 -30.04 9.15
C LEU A 147 -4.69 -30.66 8.53
N LYS A 148 -5.79 -29.91 8.54
CA LYS A 148 -7.09 -30.29 7.95
C LYS A 148 -7.10 -30.13 6.41
N GLN A 149 -8.25 -30.39 5.77
CA GLN A 149 -8.45 -30.31 4.31
C GLN A 149 -7.86 -29.04 3.71
N GLN A 150 -7.05 -29.21 2.66
CA GLN A 150 -6.39 -28.13 1.95
C GLN A 150 -7.24 -27.64 0.77
N THR A 151 -7.30 -26.34 0.59
CA THR A 151 -7.84 -25.66 -0.59
C THR A 151 -6.69 -25.12 -1.42
N TYR A 152 -6.84 -25.10 -2.75
CA TYR A 152 -5.82 -24.54 -3.63
C TYR A 152 -6.08 -23.05 -3.84
N THR A 153 -5.13 -22.21 -3.44
CA THR A 153 -5.18 -20.78 -3.76
C THR A 153 -4.44 -20.56 -5.06
N TYR A 154 -5.16 -20.12 -6.09
CA TYR A 154 -4.58 -19.93 -7.41
C TYR A 154 -3.64 -18.73 -7.47
N SER A 155 -2.60 -18.84 -8.32
CA SER A 155 -1.71 -17.72 -8.59
C SER A 155 -2.41 -16.65 -9.43
N ARG A 156 -2.38 -15.40 -8.94
CA ARG A 156 -2.98 -14.23 -9.60
C ARG A 156 -1.91 -13.20 -9.89
N GLN A 157 -1.86 -12.75 -11.14
CA GLN A 157 -0.96 -11.69 -11.58
C GLN A 157 -1.57 -10.32 -11.28
N LEU A 158 -0.73 -9.38 -10.84
CA LEU A 158 -1.11 -7.99 -10.68
C LEU A 158 -0.83 -7.24 -11.98
N PHE A 159 -1.88 -6.63 -12.53
CA PHE A 159 -1.79 -5.74 -13.68
C PHE A 159 -1.78 -4.30 -13.15
N LEU A 160 -0.71 -3.56 -13.41
CA LEU A 160 -0.60 -2.17 -13.01
C LEU A 160 -1.06 -1.29 -14.14
N GLU A 161 -2.19 -0.63 -13.94
CA GLU A 161 -2.83 0.22 -14.91
C GLU A 161 -2.11 1.57 -14.97
N ILE A 162 -1.68 1.92 -16.18
CA ILE A 162 -0.91 3.12 -16.45
C ILE A 162 -1.67 3.93 -17.49
N THR A 163 -2.04 5.15 -17.12
CA THR A 163 -2.75 6.08 -17.98
C THR A 163 -1.93 7.36 -18.15
N ASN A 164 -1.82 7.86 -19.38
CA ASN A 164 -1.17 9.14 -19.69
C ASN A 164 0.25 9.34 -19.12
N CYS A 165 1.05 8.27 -18.94
CA CYS A 165 2.43 8.37 -18.46
C CYS A 165 3.45 7.91 -19.50
N HIS A 166 4.65 8.50 -19.47
CA HIS A 166 5.76 8.04 -20.30
C HIS A 166 6.23 6.65 -19.86
N ILE A 167 6.33 5.71 -20.81
CA ILE A 167 6.69 4.32 -20.53
C ILE A 167 8.04 4.18 -19.82
N TYR A 168 9.03 4.98 -20.24
CA TYR A 168 10.36 4.96 -19.65
C TYR A 168 10.35 5.44 -18.19
N GLU A 169 9.59 6.49 -17.89
CA GLU A 169 9.50 7.07 -16.55
C GLU A 169 8.88 6.07 -15.56
N VAL A 170 7.81 5.38 -15.97
CA VAL A 170 7.16 4.37 -15.14
C VAL A 170 8.12 3.25 -14.77
N LEU A 171 8.85 2.70 -15.74
CA LEU A 171 9.82 1.64 -15.47
C LEU A 171 10.96 2.11 -14.58
N LYS A 172 11.49 3.32 -14.83
CA LYS A 172 12.52 3.93 -13.99
C LYS A 172 12.04 4.10 -12.55
N GLN A 173 10.79 4.55 -12.38
CA GLN A 173 10.14 4.72 -11.08
C GLN A 173 10.00 3.38 -10.35
N ILE A 174 9.47 2.34 -11.00
CA ILE A 174 9.38 0.97 -10.46
C ILE A 174 10.75 0.47 -10.00
N VAL A 175 11.79 0.64 -10.82
CA VAL A 175 13.15 0.19 -10.48
C VAL A 175 13.69 0.92 -9.26
N SER A 176 13.45 2.22 -9.15
CA SER A 176 13.92 3.01 -8.00
C SER A 176 13.24 2.63 -6.68
N GLN A 177 11.95 2.26 -6.74
CA GLN A 177 11.12 1.98 -5.56
C GLN A 177 11.18 0.52 -5.11
N THR A 178 11.43 -0.43 -6.02
CA THR A 178 11.43 -1.88 -5.73
C THR A 178 12.71 -2.40 -5.08
N ASN A 179 13.70 -1.55 -4.78
CA ASN A 179 14.91 -1.97 -4.06
C ASN A 179 14.63 -2.46 -2.62
N TYR A 180 13.44 -2.19 -2.08
CA TYR A 180 13.07 -2.43 -0.67
C TYR A 180 12.00 -3.50 -0.47
N THR A 181 11.47 -4.11 -1.54
CA THR A 181 10.32 -5.03 -1.46
C THR A 181 10.73 -6.49 -1.64
N PHE A 182 10.16 -7.37 -0.83
CA PHE A 182 10.21 -8.82 -1.04
C PHE A 182 9.55 -9.14 -2.39
N THR A 183 10.34 -9.64 -3.34
CA THR A 183 10.03 -10.71 -4.34
C THR A 183 10.56 -10.42 -5.74
N LYS A 184 10.97 -11.51 -6.38
CA LYS A 184 11.37 -11.67 -7.79
C LYS A 184 10.11 -11.76 -8.66
N THR A 185 9.21 -10.78 -8.58
CA THR A 185 7.97 -10.76 -9.37
C THR A 185 8.21 -10.21 -10.77
N THR A 186 7.58 -10.82 -11.77
CA THR A 186 7.46 -10.25 -13.11
C THR A 186 6.26 -9.31 -13.11
N TRP A 187 6.52 -8.01 -13.28
CA TRP A 187 5.47 -7.00 -13.22
C TRP A 187 4.74 -6.95 -14.57
N THR A 188 3.41 -6.92 -14.53
CA THR A 188 2.60 -6.66 -15.71
C THR A 188 2.14 -5.21 -15.72
N LEU A 189 2.50 -4.50 -16.78
CA LEU A 189 2.19 -3.10 -16.98
C LEU A 189 1.15 -2.96 -18.08
N LEU A 190 -0.05 -2.53 -17.70
CA LEU A 190 -1.19 -2.36 -18.60
C LEU A 190 -1.31 -0.89 -18.99
N PHE A 191 -0.84 -0.54 -20.18
CA PHE A 191 -0.90 0.81 -20.73
C PHE A 191 -2.24 1.06 -21.39
N GLN A 192 -2.96 2.05 -20.86
CA GLN A 192 -4.26 2.49 -21.34
C GLN A 192 -4.17 3.95 -21.78
N ASP A 193 -4.96 4.29 -22.81
CA ASP A 193 -5.16 5.67 -23.31
C ASP A 193 -3.87 6.47 -23.54
N PHE A 194 -2.82 5.79 -24.01
CA PHE A 194 -1.53 6.41 -24.28
C PHE A 194 -1.55 7.25 -25.57
N THR A 195 -0.78 8.34 -25.56
CA THR A 195 -0.57 9.25 -26.68
C THR A 195 0.79 9.05 -27.35
N ASN A 196 1.02 9.73 -28.47
CA ASN A 196 2.30 9.73 -29.17
C ASN A 196 3.46 10.19 -28.27
N GLU A 197 3.21 11.11 -27.33
CA GLU A 197 4.25 11.59 -26.41
C GLU A 197 4.62 10.51 -25.41
N ASN A 198 3.64 9.76 -24.90
CA ASN A 198 3.85 8.71 -23.91
C ASN A 198 4.76 7.57 -24.41
N LEU A 199 4.78 7.32 -25.73
CA LEU A 199 5.59 6.28 -26.37
C LEU A 199 6.96 6.76 -26.85
N LYS A 200 7.17 8.06 -27.04
CA LYS A 200 8.44 8.58 -27.54
C LYS A 200 9.53 8.53 -26.47
N PHE A 201 10.69 8.04 -26.85
CA PHE A 201 11.91 8.21 -26.08
C PHE A 201 12.54 9.58 -26.40
N LEU A 202 13.01 10.28 -25.36
CA LEU A 202 13.57 11.63 -25.50
C LEU A 202 14.89 11.62 -26.28
N ASN A 203 15.69 10.57 -26.12
CA ASN A 203 16.96 10.38 -26.81
C ASN A 203 17.31 8.88 -26.92
N THR A 204 18.37 8.56 -27.66
CA THR A 204 18.84 7.18 -27.86
C THR A 204 19.36 6.54 -26.56
N ALA A 205 19.96 7.32 -25.66
CA ALA A 205 20.47 6.81 -24.40
C ALA A 205 19.33 6.32 -23.50
N ASP A 206 18.21 7.03 -23.42
CA ASP A 206 17.02 6.63 -22.65
C ASP A 206 16.42 5.34 -23.20
N PHE A 207 16.40 5.18 -24.52
CA PHE A 207 15.97 3.95 -25.17
C PHE A 207 16.92 2.76 -24.91
N ASP A 208 18.23 2.97 -24.93
CA ASP A 208 19.20 1.93 -24.58
C ASP A 208 19.06 1.51 -23.12
N HIS A 209 18.90 2.47 -22.21
CA HIS A 209 18.62 2.19 -20.80
C HIS A 209 17.30 1.43 -20.62
N PHE A 210 16.25 1.82 -21.34
CA PHE A 210 14.97 1.11 -21.37
C PHE A 210 15.15 -0.36 -21.77
N CYS A 211 15.89 -0.64 -22.84
CA CYS A 211 16.17 -2.00 -23.29
C CYS A 211 16.92 -2.81 -22.21
N HIS A 212 17.91 -2.20 -21.56
CA HIS A 212 18.60 -2.84 -20.43
C HIS A 212 17.67 -3.11 -19.23
N LEU A 213 16.71 -2.23 -18.95
CA LEU A 213 15.71 -2.44 -17.90
C LEU A 213 14.79 -3.62 -18.23
N LEU A 214 14.30 -3.72 -19.47
CA LEU A 214 13.50 -4.85 -19.92
C LEU A 214 14.24 -6.17 -19.72
N LYS A 215 15.48 -6.26 -20.20
CA LYS A 215 16.33 -7.45 -20.06
C LYS A 215 16.60 -7.84 -18.61
N LYS A 216 16.77 -6.88 -17.71
CA LYS A 216 17.11 -7.17 -16.32
C LYS A 216 15.94 -7.76 -15.52
N ARG A 217 14.70 -7.42 -15.88
CA ARG A 217 13.53 -7.64 -15.02
C ARG A 217 12.40 -8.44 -15.67
N CYS A 218 12.51 -8.78 -16.96
CA CYS A 218 11.54 -9.61 -17.69
C CYS A 218 10.10 -9.11 -17.52
N TYR A 219 9.88 -7.81 -17.77
CA TYR A 219 8.58 -7.18 -17.67
C TYR A 219 7.59 -7.74 -18.70
N HIS A 220 6.31 -7.80 -18.30
CA HIS A 220 5.21 -8.07 -19.22
C HIS A 220 4.52 -6.75 -19.54
N LEU A 221 4.55 -6.35 -20.81
CA LEU A 221 3.96 -5.10 -21.29
C LEU A 221 2.66 -5.42 -22.01
N VAL A 222 1.57 -4.76 -21.62
CA VAL A 222 0.27 -4.89 -22.28
C VAL A 222 -0.15 -3.53 -22.79
N PHE A 223 -0.45 -3.41 -24.08
CA PHE A 223 -0.96 -2.16 -24.66
C PHE A 223 -2.42 -2.33 -25.08
N CYS A 224 -3.29 -1.49 -24.53
CA CYS A 224 -4.69 -1.39 -24.94
C CYS A 224 -4.82 -0.44 -26.13
N LEU A 225 -5.19 -0.99 -27.29
CA LEU A 225 -5.42 -0.24 -28.52
C LEU A 225 -6.91 0.07 -28.69
N ASN A 226 -7.16 1.31 -29.10
CA ASN A 226 -8.49 1.89 -29.28
C ASN A 226 -8.84 2.14 -30.75
N ASN A 227 -7.88 2.11 -31.68
CA ASN A 227 -8.12 2.23 -33.13
C ASN A 227 -6.82 1.94 -33.93
N MET A 228 -6.95 1.82 -35.26
CA MET A 228 -5.82 1.59 -36.16
C MET A 228 -4.77 2.71 -36.14
N GLN A 229 -5.16 3.97 -35.93
CA GLN A 229 -4.20 5.08 -35.85
C GLN A 229 -3.28 4.95 -34.62
N GLN A 230 -3.83 4.49 -33.49
CA GLN A 230 -3.05 4.19 -32.29
C GLN A 230 -2.13 2.99 -32.51
N PHE A 231 -2.57 1.98 -33.27
CA PHE A 231 -1.71 0.87 -33.68
C PHE A 231 -0.54 1.35 -34.56
N GLU A 232 -0.78 2.18 -35.57
CA GLU A 232 0.27 2.72 -36.44
C GLU A 232 1.29 3.54 -35.64
N THR A 233 0.79 4.34 -34.69
CA THR A 233 1.62 5.10 -33.75
C THR A 233 2.47 4.17 -32.89
N PHE A 234 1.88 3.13 -32.33
CA PHE A 234 2.57 2.10 -31.54
C PHE A 234 3.61 1.35 -32.38
N ASP A 235 3.28 0.94 -33.60
CA ASP A 235 4.21 0.25 -34.50
C ASP A 235 5.42 1.15 -34.77
N HIS A 236 5.19 2.40 -35.20
CA HIS A 236 6.25 3.31 -35.58
C HIS A 236 7.12 3.78 -34.40
N LEU A 237 6.53 4.12 -33.26
CA LEU A 237 7.24 4.77 -32.15
C LEU A 237 7.78 3.80 -31.10
N PHE A 238 7.24 2.58 -31.02
CA PHE A 238 7.61 1.61 -30.00
C PHE A 238 8.10 0.28 -30.60
N LEU A 239 7.27 -0.37 -31.44
CA LEU A 239 7.57 -1.72 -31.93
C LEU A 239 8.76 -1.74 -32.91
N GLN A 240 8.77 -0.88 -33.93
CA GLN A 240 9.85 -0.82 -34.93
C GLN A 240 11.21 -0.45 -34.31
N PRO A 241 11.31 0.55 -33.40
CA PRO A 241 12.56 0.80 -32.67
C PRO A 241 13.05 -0.41 -31.89
N LEU A 242 12.16 -1.14 -31.20
CA LEU A 242 12.52 -2.37 -30.49
C LEU A 242 13.00 -3.47 -31.43
N ILE A 243 12.30 -3.71 -32.54
CA ILE A 243 12.71 -4.68 -33.55
C ILE A 243 14.09 -4.32 -34.10
N ARG A 244 14.34 -3.03 -34.38
CA ARG A 244 15.65 -2.56 -34.84
C ARG A 244 16.73 -2.81 -33.80
N MET A 245 16.46 -2.60 -32.52
CA MET A 245 17.40 -2.92 -31.44
C MET A 245 17.71 -4.42 -31.37
N MET A 246 16.67 -5.27 -31.37
CA MET A 246 16.83 -6.73 -31.30
C MET A 246 17.60 -7.28 -32.50
N THR A 247 17.42 -6.70 -33.69
CA THR A 247 18.11 -7.14 -34.93
C THR A 247 19.55 -6.62 -35.02
N THR A 248 19.82 -5.40 -34.55
CA THR A 248 21.16 -4.79 -34.66
C THR A 248 22.08 -5.13 -33.48
N GLN A 249 21.53 -5.26 -32.27
CA GLN A 249 22.28 -5.48 -31.02
C GLN A 249 21.57 -6.50 -30.12
N PRO A 250 21.54 -7.79 -30.51
CA PRO A 250 20.87 -8.85 -29.74
C PRO A 250 21.48 -9.09 -28.34
N SER A 251 22.71 -8.61 -28.10
CA SER A 251 23.33 -8.64 -26.78
C SER A 251 22.67 -7.68 -25.77
N ILE A 252 21.99 -6.62 -26.25
CA ILE A 252 21.31 -5.63 -25.41
C ILE A 252 19.89 -6.08 -25.08
N LEU A 253 19.15 -6.55 -26.09
CA LEU A 253 17.78 -7.02 -25.93
C LEU A 253 17.49 -8.15 -26.93
N ALA A 254 16.99 -9.27 -26.41
CA ALA A 254 16.50 -10.41 -27.18
C ALA A 254 14.96 -10.51 -27.09
N PRO A 255 14.29 -11.18 -28.03
CA PRO A 255 12.83 -11.36 -27.98
C PRO A 255 12.31 -11.98 -26.69
N ASN A 256 13.08 -12.90 -26.08
CA ASN A 256 12.70 -13.60 -24.85
C ASN A 256 12.96 -12.78 -23.57
N ASP A 257 13.58 -11.60 -23.68
CA ASP A 257 13.95 -10.77 -22.53
C ASP A 257 12.75 -10.03 -21.93
N PHE A 258 11.62 -9.95 -22.65
CA PHE A 258 10.37 -9.35 -22.19
C PHE A 258 9.18 -10.11 -22.79
N THR A 259 7.99 -9.81 -22.31
CA THR A 259 6.75 -10.34 -22.90
C THR A 259 5.86 -9.17 -23.30
N LEU A 260 5.21 -9.31 -24.45
CA LEU A 260 4.31 -8.31 -25.01
C LEU A 260 2.94 -8.94 -25.21
N SER A 261 1.91 -8.24 -24.78
CA SER A 261 0.52 -8.55 -25.12
C SER A 261 -0.18 -7.33 -25.68
N ILE A 262 -1.12 -7.56 -26.58
CA ILE A 262 -1.92 -6.50 -27.18
C ILE A 262 -3.39 -6.75 -26.85
N ALA A 263 -4.02 -5.78 -26.19
CA ALA A 263 -5.44 -5.80 -25.93
C ALA A 263 -6.16 -4.87 -26.92
N VAL A 264 -7.23 -5.33 -27.55
CA VAL A 264 -8.03 -4.50 -28.48
C VAL A 264 -9.46 -4.36 -27.99
N ARG A 265 -10.06 -3.17 -28.18
CA ARG A 265 -11.48 -2.95 -27.91
C ARG A 265 -12.32 -3.42 -29.10
N PRO A 266 -13.25 -4.38 -28.94
CA PRO A 266 -13.99 -4.95 -30.07
C PRO A 266 -14.90 -3.95 -30.77
N GLN A 267 -15.40 -2.93 -30.06
CA GLN A 267 -16.18 -1.86 -30.68
C GLN A 267 -15.40 -1.02 -31.68
N SER A 268 -14.07 -1.00 -31.57
CA SER A 268 -13.21 -0.07 -32.29
C SER A 268 -12.46 -0.72 -33.46
N PHE A 269 -12.51 -2.05 -33.56
CA PHE A 269 -11.82 -2.80 -34.61
C PHE A 269 -12.74 -3.82 -35.24
N ASN A 270 -12.63 -3.98 -36.56
CA ASN A 270 -13.22 -5.11 -37.24
C ASN A 270 -12.26 -6.32 -37.24
N VAL A 271 -12.81 -7.50 -37.54
CA VAL A 271 -12.05 -8.77 -37.52
C VAL A 271 -10.83 -8.76 -38.45
N HIS A 272 -10.90 -8.08 -39.61
CA HIS A 272 -9.78 -8.01 -40.54
C HIS A 272 -8.64 -7.16 -40.00
N GLU A 273 -8.95 -6.06 -39.31
CA GLU A 273 -7.95 -5.21 -38.65
C GLU A 273 -7.26 -5.95 -37.51
N VAL A 274 -8.02 -6.68 -36.67
CA VAL A 274 -7.44 -7.51 -35.61
C VAL A 274 -6.49 -8.56 -36.18
N LYS A 275 -6.90 -9.28 -37.25
CA LYS A 275 -6.04 -10.25 -37.94
C LYS A 275 -4.78 -9.60 -38.53
N PHE A 276 -4.93 -8.42 -39.11
CA PHE A 276 -3.79 -7.67 -39.66
C PHE A 276 -2.79 -7.32 -38.55
N ILE A 277 -3.26 -6.78 -37.41
CA ILE A 277 -2.39 -6.47 -36.27
C ILE A 277 -1.71 -7.74 -35.76
N GLN A 278 -2.46 -8.82 -35.55
CA GLN A 278 -1.91 -10.11 -35.14
C GLN A 278 -0.80 -10.57 -36.09
N GLN A 279 -1.06 -10.66 -37.40
CA GLN A 279 -0.07 -11.08 -38.39
C GLN A 279 1.17 -10.19 -38.40
N ARG A 280 0.97 -8.87 -38.29
CA ARG A 280 2.04 -7.88 -38.29
C ARG A 280 2.96 -8.02 -37.07
N VAL A 281 2.40 -8.27 -35.89
CA VAL A 281 3.16 -8.40 -34.64
C VAL A 281 3.82 -9.77 -34.54
N HIS A 282 3.10 -10.84 -34.87
CA HIS A 282 3.61 -12.22 -34.85
C HIS A 282 4.75 -12.46 -35.86
N GLN A 283 4.88 -11.61 -36.89
CA GLN A 283 6.04 -11.63 -37.79
C GLN A 283 7.36 -11.42 -37.03
N TYR A 284 7.33 -10.68 -35.91
CA TYR A 284 8.53 -10.32 -35.15
C TYR A 284 8.53 -10.90 -33.73
N LEU A 285 7.35 -11.05 -33.12
CA LEU A 285 7.14 -11.55 -31.76
C LEU A 285 6.08 -12.68 -31.80
N PRO A 286 6.47 -13.93 -32.09
CA PRO A 286 5.53 -15.04 -32.28
C PRO A 286 4.80 -15.45 -30.99
N ASP A 287 5.37 -15.14 -29.83
CA ASP A 287 4.78 -15.46 -28.52
C ASP A 287 3.92 -14.31 -27.96
N CYS A 288 3.63 -13.28 -28.78
CA CYS A 288 2.82 -12.13 -28.37
C CYS A 288 1.35 -12.55 -28.15
N GLN A 289 0.86 -12.42 -26.93
CA GLN A 289 -0.53 -12.75 -26.63
C GLN A 289 -1.47 -11.63 -27.07
N PHE A 290 -2.70 -12.00 -27.42
CA PHE A 290 -3.75 -11.10 -27.88
C PHE A 290 -4.99 -11.22 -26.99
N ALA A 291 -5.49 -10.08 -26.54
CA ALA A 291 -6.62 -10.00 -25.62
C ALA A 291 -7.74 -9.10 -26.16
N LEU A 292 -8.97 -9.36 -25.71
CA LEU A 292 -10.12 -8.48 -25.95
C LEU A 292 -10.44 -7.70 -24.69
N HIS A 293 -10.47 -6.37 -24.79
CA HIS A 293 -10.86 -5.49 -23.68
C HIS A 293 -12.31 -5.05 -23.85
N THR A 294 -13.22 -5.59 -23.04
CA THR A 294 -14.67 -5.44 -23.23
C THR A 294 -15.34 -4.83 -21.99
N SER A 295 -16.43 -4.07 -22.18
CA SER A 295 -17.27 -3.60 -21.06
C SER A 295 -18.47 -4.52 -20.83
N TYR A 296 -19.14 -4.45 -19.68
CA TYR A 296 -20.35 -5.26 -19.45
C TYR A 296 -21.51 -4.96 -20.39
N SER A 297 -21.69 -3.70 -20.77
CA SER A 297 -22.66 -3.36 -21.82
C SER A 297 -22.36 -4.07 -23.13
N ASP A 298 -21.08 -4.33 -23.43
CA ASP A 298 -20.66 -5.12 -24.59
C ASP A 298 -20.85 -6.62 -24.37
N MET A 299 -20.71 -7.05 -23.11
CA MET A 299 -20.94 -8.42 -22.71
C MET A 299 -22.42 -8.82 -22.75
N LEU A 300 -23.36 -7.94 -22.43
CA LEU A 300 -24.80 -8.26 -22.60
C LEU A 300 -25.20 -8.50 -24.07
N ILE A 301 -24.36 -8.10 -25.02
CA ILE A 301 -24.50 -8.35 -26.47
C ILE A 301 -23.86 -9.72 -26.85
N GLN A 302 -23.37 -10.49 -25.87
CA GLN A 302 -22.33 -11.53 -25.96
C GLN A 302 -22.46 -12.59 -27.05
N GLN A 303 -23.65 -13.03 -27.41
CA GLN A 303 -23.75 -14.14 -28.37
C GLN A 303 -23.12 -13.77 -29.72
N LYS A 304 -23.32 -12.54 -30.21
CA LYS A 304 -22.85 -12.16 -31.56
C LYS A 304 -21.34 -12.02 -31.69
N TRP A 305 -20.64 -11.53 -30.67
CA TRP A 305 -19.21 -11.24 -30.80
C TRP A 305 -18.34 -12.45 -30.51
N GLN A 306 -18.68 -13.26 -29.51
CA GLN A 306 -18.02 -14.56 -29.33
C GLN A 306 -18.25 -15.45 -30.56
N GLU A 307 -19.46 -15.48 -31.13
CA GLU A 307 -19.72 -16.15 -32.41
C GLU A 307 -18.87 -15.54 -33.55
N LEU A 308 -18.81 -14.22 -33.71
CA LEU A 308 -18.03 -13.59 -34.78
C LEU A 308 -16.52 -13.88 -34.73
N PHE A 309 -15.91 -13.86 -33.54
CA PHE A 309 -14.48 -14.16 -33.37
C PHE A 309 -14.21 -15.67 -33.47
N ASN A 310 -15.09 -16.52 -32.92
CA ASN A 310 -14.97 -17.98 -33.00
C ASN A 310 -15.23 -18.52 -34.42
N GLU A 311 -16.29 -18.06 -35.10
CA GLU A 311 -16.62 -18.48 -36.48
C GLU A 311 -15.56 -18.02 -37.50
N LYS A 312 -14.93 -16.85 -37.28
CA LYS A 312 -13.92 -16.31 -38.20
C LYS A 312 -12.49 -16.63 -37.80
N SER A 313 -12.26 -17.62 -36.94
CA SER A 313 -10.93 -18.15 -36.59
C SER A 313 -9.93 -17.11 -36.06
N VAL A 314 -10.39 -16.17 -35.24
CA VAL A 314 -9.50 -15.31 -34.46
C VAL A 314 -9.49 -15.84 -33.03
N GLN A 315 -8.43 -16.57 -32.69
CA GLN A 315 -8.20 -17.02 -31.31
C GLN A 315 -7.71 -15.82 -30.49
N VAL A 316 -8.28 -15.69 -29.29
CA VAL A 316 -7.91 -14.70 -28.29
C VAL A 316 -7.40 -15.47 -27.09
N ASP A 317 -6.28 -15.04 -26.51
CA ASP A 317 -5.62 -15.74 -25.41
C ASP A 317 -6.35 -15.52 -24.08
N PHE A 318 -6.90 -14.32 -23.85
CA PHE A 318 -7.67 -13.97 -22.65
C PHE A 318 -8.54 -12.72 -22.84
N TYR A 319 -9.47 -12.50 -21.91
CA TYR A 319 -10.32 -11.29 -21.87
C TYR A 319 -9.86 -10.31 -20.78
N CYS A 320 -9.91 -9.02 -21.06
CA CYS A 320 -9.82 -7.96 -20.05
C CYS A 320 -11.22 -7.41 -19.78
N ILE A 321 -11.68 -7.50 -18.53
CA ILE A 321 -13.03 -7.10 -18.12
C ILE A 321 -12.94 -6.11 -16.95
N PRO A 322 -13.51 -4.90 -17.07
CA PRO A 322 -13.56 -3.95 -15.96
C PRO A 322 -14.37 -4.46 -14.78
N PHE A 323 -14.03 -4.12 -13.54
CA PHE A 323 -14.80 -4.54 -12.37
C PHE A 323 -16.20 -3.91 -12.33
N GLU A 324 -16.37 -2.71 -12.90
CA GLU A 324 -17.68 -2.05 -13.05
C GLU A 324 -18.68 -2.95 -13.77
N ALA A 325 -18.17 -3.84 -14.62
CA ALA A 325 -18.98 -4.80 -15.35
C ALA A 325 -19.90 -5.63 -14.44
N PHE A 326 -19.37 -6.02 -13.30
CA PHE A 326 -20.03 -6.94 -12.39
C PHE A 326 -21.02 -6.24 -11.46
N ILE A 327 -20.85 -4.93 -11.21
CA ILE A 327 -21.75 -4.15 -10.34
C ILE A 327 -23.11 -3.96 -11.02
N SER A 328 -23.12 -3.75 -12.34
CA SER A 328 -24.35 -3.54 -13.10
C SER A 328 -25.25 -4.77 -13.21
N CYS A 329 -24.79 -5.94 -12.77
CA CYS A 329 -25.60 -7.14 -12.65
C CYS A 329 -26.51 -7.06 -11.41
N GLU A 330 -27.76 -6.64 -11.56
CA GLU A 330 -28.78 -6.83 -10.51
C GLU A 330 -29.13 -8.33 -10.37
N THR A 331 -28.31 -9.13 -9.68
CA THR A 331 -28.67 -10.52 -9.37
C THR A 331 -28.81 -10.78 -7.86
N ARG A 332 -29.98 -11.32 -7.51
CA ARG A 332 -30.43 -11.68 -6.15
C ARG A 332 -29.85 -13.02 -5.66
N SER A 333 -28.54 -13.22 -5.74
CA SER A 333 -27.90 -14.42 -5.17
C SER A 333 -26.72 -14.06 -4.28
N THR A 334 -26.41 -14.96 -3.35
CA THR A 334 -25.44 -14.79 -2.27
C THR A 334 -23.98 -14.74 -2.72
N ASN A 335 -23.70 -14.84 -4.02
CA ASN A 335 -22.39 -14.52 -4.61
C ASN A 335 -22.52 -14.26 -6.14
N PRO A 336 -22.79 -13.01 -6.57
CA PRO A 336 -23.03 -12.68 -7.99
C PRO A 336 -21.76 -12.82 -8.87
N PHE A 337 -20.58 -12.91 -8.25
CA PHE A 337 -19.29 -12.90 -8.91
C PHE A 337 -18.94 -14.23 -9.59
N ARG A 338 -19.33 -15.34 -8.97
CA ARG A 338 -18.82 -16.66 -9.34
C ARG A 338 -19.49 -17.23 -10.59
N THR A 339 -20.81 -17.14 -10.68
CA THR A 339 -21.59 -17.75 -11.77
C THR A 339 -21.34 -17.08 -13.11
N LEU A 340 -21.21 -15.76 -13.15
CA LEU A 340 -20.97 -15.03 -14.40
C LEU A 340 -19.57 -15.28 -14.96
N LEU A 341 -18.59 -15.46 -14.09
CA LEU A 341 -17.21 -15.67 -14.48
C LEU A 341 -16.94 -17.11 -14.88
N GLU A 342 -17.58 -18.09 -14.24
CA GLU A 342 -17.40 -19.52 -14.56
C GLU A 342 -17.88 -19.91 -15.98
N ASP A 343 -18.77 -19.12 -16.60
CA ASP A 343 -19.31 -19.39 -17.94
C ASP A 343 -18.33 -19.07 -19.10
N PHE A 344 -17.16 -18.49 -18.81
CA PHE A 344 -16.17 -18.15 -19.84
C PHE A 344 -15.15 -19.27 -20.07
N ASP A 345 -15.08 -19.75 -21.32
CA ASP A 345 -14.11 -20.75 -21.76
C ASP A 345 -12.65 -20.24 -21.79
N SER A 346 -12.45 -18.92 -21.89
CA SER A 346 -11.11 -18.32 -21.89
C SER A 346 -10.78 -17.62 -20.57
N PRO A 347 -9.49 -17.54 -20.21
CA PRO A 347 -9.08 -16.87 -18.98
C PRO A 347 -9.43 -15.37 -18.97
N ILE A 348 -9.59 -14.82 -17.76
CA ILE A 348 -10.05 -13.44 -17.55
C ILE A 348 -9.02 -12.65 -16.73
N VAL A 349 -8.77 -11.41 -17.13
CA VAL A 349 -8.09 -10.38 -16.35
C VAL A 349 -9.11 -9.34 -15.95
N LEU A 350 -9.30 -9.14 -14.65
CA LEU A 350 -10.17 -8.09 -14.14
C LEU A 350 -9.42 -6.75 -14.10
N THR A 351 -10.03 -5.64 -14.49
CA THR A 351 -9.37 -4.31 -14.61
C THR A 351 -10.24 -3.21 -14.02
N GLY A 352 -9.73 -2.01 -13.79
CA GLY A 352 -10.52 -0.85 -13.37
C GLY A 352 -11.07 -0.93 -11.95
N LEU A 353 -10.38 -1.57 -11.00
CA LEU A 353 -10.89 -1.68 -9.63
C LEU A 353 -10.97 -0.30 -8.95
N SER A 354 -12.18 0.17 -8.65
CA SER A 354 -12.41 1.40 -7.88
C SER A 354 -12.86 1.11 -6.44
N THR A 355 -12.76 2.09 -5.52
CA THR A 355 -13.25 1.93 -4.13
C THR A 355 -14.75 1.71 -4.08
N THR A 356 -15.51 2.40 -4.92
CA THR A 356 -16.96 2.20 -5.03
C THR A 356 -17.26 0.78 -5.48
N THR A 357 -16.53 0.31 -6.49
CA THR A 357 -16.67 -1.05 -7.01
C THR A 357 -16.35 -2.08 -5.94
N LEU A 358 -15.18 -1.97 -5.29
CA LEU A 358 -14.75 -2.89 -4.24
C LEU A 358 -15.77 -2.97 -3.09
N ASN A 359 -16.33 -1.84 -2.66
CA ASN A 359 -17.37 -1.80 -1.63
C ASN A 359 -18.67 -2.49 -2.05
N HIS A 360 -19.03 -2.45 -3.34
CA HIS A 360 -20.20 -3.17 -3.85
C HIS A 360 -19.96 -4.68 -3.87
N LEU A 361 -18.74 -5.11 -4.20
CA LEU A 361 -18.38 -6.53 -4.28
C LEU A 361 -18.18 -7.16 -2.91
N CYS A 362 -17.63 -6.38 -1.98
CA CYS A 362 -17.34 -6.79 -0.61
C CYS A 362 -17.88 -5.72 0.35
N PRO A 363 -19.19 -5.76 0.69
CA PRO A 363 -19.80 -4.73 1.54
C PRO A 363 -19.06 -4.61 2.88
N PRO A 364 -18.78 -3.37 3.34
CA PRO A 364 -18.00 -3.17 4.57
C PRO A 364 -18.79 -3.61 5.80
N THR A 365 -18.31 -4.64 6.50
CA THR A 365 -18.90 -5.09 7.77
C THR A 365 -18.41 -4.29 8.98
N SER A 366 -17.18 -3.76 8.97
CA SER A 366 -16.71 -2.62 9.80
C SER A 366 -15.18 -2.49 9.74
N SER A 367 -14.67 -1.61 8.85
CA SER A 367 -13.25 -1.27 8.57
C SER A 367 -12.34 -2.48 8.24
N ALA A 368 -11.47 -2.52 7.23
CA ALA A 368 -10.79 -1.50 6.46
C ALA A 368 -10.62 -1.94 4.99
N PHE A 369 -10.52 -0.96 4.09
CA PHE A 369 -10.36 -1.14 2.63
C PHE A 369 -9.30 -2.17 2.16
N PRO A 370 -8.14 -2.35 2.82
CA PRO A 370 -7.10 -3.27 2.33
C PRO A 370 -7.45 -4.75 2.56
N GLN A 371 -8.08 -5.06 3.68
CA GLN A 371 -8.47 -6.42 4.03
C GLN A 371 -9.54 -6.98 3.09
N GLN A 372 -10.47 -6.13 2.62
CA GLN A 372 -11.45 -6.48 1.58
C GLN A 372 -10.77 -6.85 0.26
N PHE A 373 -9.69 -6.16 -0.11
CA PHE A 373 -8.93 -6.49 -1.31
C PHE A 373 -8.21 -7.84 -1.16
N LEU A 374 -7.66 -8.14 0.02
CA LEU A 374 -7.08 -9.45 0.31
C LEU A 374 -8.14 -10.56 0.24
N ALA A 375 -9.32 -10.33 0.82
CA ALA A 375 -10.48 -11.22 0.76
C ALA A 375 -10.87 -11.54 -0.69
N LEU A 376 -11.01 -10.50 -1.50
CA LEU A 376 -11.33 -10.60 -2.91
C LEU A 376 -10.33 -11.53 -3.61
N LEU A 377 -9.02 -11.25 -3.50
CA LEU A 377 -7.97 -12.03 -4.16
C LEU A 377 -8.04 -13.53 -3.86
N LEU A 378 -8.32 -13.90 -2.60
CA LEU A 378 -8.41 -15.28 -2.14
C LEU A 378 -9.66 -16.00 -2.65
N GLN A 379 -10.77 -15.28 -2.80
CA GLN A 379 -12.06 -15.84 -3.23
C GLN A 379 -12.25 -15.87 -4.76
N LEU A 380 -11.30 -15.34 -5.54
CA LEU A 380 -11.43 -15.26 -7.00
C LEU A 380 -11.48 -16.65 -7.68
N PRO A 381 -12.44 -16.89 -8.60
CA PRO A 381 -12.52 -18.08 -9.44
C PRO A 381 -11.23 -18.44 -10.20
N ALA A 382 -11.00 -19.75 -10.39
CA ALA A 382 -9.80 -20.33 -11.00
C ALA A 382 -9.40 -19.71 -12.35
N ASN A 383 -10.37 -19.38 -13.20
CA ASN A 383 -10.18 -18.84 -14.54
C ASN A 383 -9.73 -17.38 -14.59
N ILE A 384 -9.62 -16.70 -13.45
CA ILE A 384 -9.14 -15.32 -13.37
C ILE A 384 -7.61 -15.31 -13.30
N LEU A 385 -6.94 -14.85 -14.35
CA LEU A 385 -5.48 -14.75 -14.41
C LEU A 385 -4.93 -13.67 -13.48
N GLY A 386 -5.67 -12.57 -13.31
CA GLY A 386 -5.15 -11.43 -12.58
C GLY A 386 -6.14 -10.30 -12.37
N VAL A 387 -5.66 -9.30 -11.65
CA VAL A 387 -6.41 -8.13 -11.19
C VAL A 387 -5.63 -6.86 -11.52
N GLY A 388 -6.33 -5.91 -12.11
CA GLY A 388 -5.87 -4.58 -12.50
C GLY A 388 -6.15 -3.55 -11.43
N ILE A 389 -5.11 -2.82 -11.04
CA ILE A 389 -5.20 -1.64 -10.16
C ILE A 389 -4.32 -0.53 -10.70
N SER A 390 -4.61 0.73 -10.37
CA SER A 390 -3.80 1.86 -10.82
C SER A 390 -2.37 1.77 -10.30
N PHE A 391 -1.40 2.07 -11.17
CA PHE A 391 0.01 2.12 -10.79
C PHE A 391 0.26 3.16 -9.70
N VAL A 392 -0.27 4.38 -9.92
CA VAL A 392 -0.25 5.49 -8.97
C VAL A 392 -1.69 5.84 -8.61
N ALA A 393 -1.99 5.89 -7.31
CA ALA A 393 -3.27 6.36 -6.81
C ALA A 393 -3.44 7.86 -7.05
N THR A 394 -4.66 8.26 -7.36
CA THR A 394 -5.07 9.66 -7.59
C THR A 394 -6.30 10.00 -6.75
N LYS A 395 -6.64 11.29 -6.64
CA LYS A 395 -7.86 11.74 -5.94
C LYS A 395 -9.14 11.09 -6.51
N HIS A 396 -9.16 10.73 -7.80
CA HIS A 396 -10.30 10.06 -8.45
C HIS A 396 -10.23 8.52 -8.41
N GLN A 397 -9.02 7.97 -8.34
CA GLN A 397 -8.76 6.52 -8.21
C GLN A 397 -7.83 6.26 -7.02
N PRO A 398 -8.37 6.17 -5.79
CA PRO A 398 -7.56 6.03 -4.59
C PRO A 398 -7.00 4.61 -4.42
N ILE A 399 -7.49 3.62 -5.18
CA ILE A 399 -6.89 2.28 -5.24
C ILE A 399 -5.69 2.36 -6.18
N GLY A 400 -4.49 2.26 -5.60
CA GLY A 400 -3.28 2.14 -6.38
C GLY A 400 -2.20 1.37 -5.65
N TYR A 401 -1.16 1.01 -6.39
CA TYR A 401 0.00 0.33 -5.81
C TYR A 401 0.93 1.32 -5.09
N PHE A 402 1.13 2.49 -5.67
CA PHE A 402 1.93 3.59 -5.11
C PHE A 402 1.12 4.88 -5.00
N ASN A 403 1.54 5.81 -4.15
CA ASN A 403 1.12 7.22 -4.27
C ASN A 403 2.03 8.00 -5.22
N THR A 404 1.75 9.29 -5.41
CA THR A 404 2.50 10.19 -6.30
C THR A 404 3.98 10.35 -5.91
N TYR A 405 4.30 10.20 -4.63
CA TYR A 405 5.68 10.21 -4.13
C TYR A 405 6.37 8.85 -4.22
N GLY A 406 5.66 7.81 -4.66
CA GLY A 406 6.21 6.47 -4.82
C GLY A 406 6.09 5.55 -3.61
N HIS A 407 5.43 5.98 -2.55
CA HIS A 407 5.22 5.15 -1.37
C HIS A 407 4.24 4.03 -1.69
N GLN A 408 4.60 2.81 -1.33
CA GLN A 408 3.73 1.66 -1.49
C GLN A 408 2.50 1.84 -0.60
N LEU A 409 1.33 1.64 -1.19
CA LEU A 409 0.05 1.74 -0.52
C LEU A 409 -0.39 0.39 0.04
N SER A 410 -1.44 0.43 0.85
CA SER A 410 -2.03 -0.72 1.51
C SER A 410 -2.30 -1.90 0.57
N TYR A 411 -2.86 -1.65 -0.62
CA TYR A 411 -3.17 -2.67 -1.62
C TYR A 411 -1.92 -3.41 -2.12
N GLY A 412 -0.80 -2.70 -2.26
CA GLY A 412 0.49 -3.31 -2.61
C GLY A 412 0.96 -4.29 -1.54
N TYR A 413 0.83 -3.93 -0.25
CA TYR A 413 1.17 -4.84 0.85
C TYR A 413 0.27 -6.07 0.88
N MET A 414 -1.03 -5.89 0.67
CA MET A 414 -1.99 -7.01 0.64
C MET A 414 -1.69 -7.98 -0.51
N TYR A 415 -1.35 -7.46 -1.70
CA TYR A 415 -0.94 -8.31 -2.81
C TYR A 415 0.36 -9.07 -2.49
N GLN A 416 1.37 -8.41 -1.90
CA GLN A 416 2.62 -9.09 -1.49
C GLN A 416 2.37 -10.19 -0.45
N ILE A 417 1.47 -9.96 0.50
CA ILE A 417 1.06 -10.97 1.49
C ILE A 417 0.37 -12.16 0.79
N HIS A 418 -0.59 -11.89 -0.11
CA HIS A 418 -1.28 -12.91 -0.89
C HIS A 418 -0.31 -13.79 -1.70
N GLN A 419 0.74 -13.22 -2.29
CA GLN A 419 1.74 -13.97 -3.07
C GLN A 419 2.47 -15.07 -2.26
N CYS A 420 2.47 -15.02 -0.93
CA CYS A 420 3.06 -16.08 -0.11
C CYS A 420 2.23 -17.39 -0.12
N PHE A 421 0.98 -17.32 -0.56
CA PHE A 421 0.00 -18.42 -0.55
C PHE A 421 -0.43 -18.82 -1.96
N ALA A 422 -0.35 -17.87 -2.90
CA ALA A 422 -0.78 -18.05 -4.27
C ALA A 422 0.04 -19.13 -4.99
N GLY A 423 -0.64 -20.04 -5.70
CA GLY A 423 -0.03 -21.16 -6.41
C GLY A 423 0.17 -22.43 -5.58
N HIS A 424 -0.33 -22.45 -4.34
CA HIS A 424 -0.10 -23.54 -3.39
C HIS A 424 -1.38 -24.09 -2.76
N LEU A 425 -1.28 -25.31 -2.20
CA LEU A 425 -2.28 -25.88 -1.33
C LEU A 425 -2.14 -25.26 0.07
N ASN A 426 -3.24 -24.71 0.57
CA ASN A 426 -3.32 -23.96 1.80
C ASN A 426 -4.45 -24.48 2.66
N ILE A 427 -4.34 -24.26 3.96
CA ILE A 427 -5.41 -24.56 4.92
C ILE A 427 -6.04 -23.23 5.24
N GLU A 428 -7.24 -23.03 4.72
CA GLU A 428 -8.01 -21.81 4.89
C GLU A 428 -9.09 -22.02 5.95
N THR A 429 -9.20 -21.05 6.84
CA THR A 429 -10.26 -20.96 7.84
C THR A 429 -10.75 -19.52 7.89
N ASN A 430 -11.80 -19.26 8.66
CA ASN A 430 -12.35 -17.92 8.82
C ASN A 430 -11.39 -16.92 9.47
N HIS A 431 -10.27 -17.35 10.06
CA HIS A 431 -9.36 -16.47 10.80
C HIS A 431 -7.89 -16.57 10.37
N TYR A 432 -7.52 -17.64 9.65
CA TYR A 432 -6.15 -17.83 9.22
C TYR A 432 -6.04 -18.64 7.94
N ILE A 433 -4.95 -18.39 7.23
CA ILE A 433 -4.46 -19.21 6.12
C ILE A 433 -3.10 -19.77 6.53
N LEU A 434 -2.91 -21.07 6.37
CA LEU A 434 -1.66 -21.75 6.66
C LEU A 434 -1.14 -22.45 5.40
N HIS A 435 0.10 -22.13 5.05
CA HIS A 435 0.85 -22.79 3.99
C HIS A 435 2.12 -23.43 4.57
N GLU A 436 2.36 -24.70 4.22
CA GLU A 436 3.55 -25.43 4.64
C GLU A 436 4.53 -25.56 3.47
N THR A 437 5.75 -25.04 3.65
CA THR A 437 6.86 -25.23 2.72
C THR A 437 7.87 -26.23 3.27
N GLU A 438 8.87 -26.62 2.49
CA GLU A 438 9.98 -27.48 2.96
C GLU A 438 10.72 -26.85 4.16
N ASP A 439 10.87 -25.52 4.16
CA ASP A 439 11.71 -24.80 5.12
C ASP A 439 10.93 -24.11 6.25
N ALA A 440 9.63 -23.85 6.09
CA ALA A 440 8.84 -23.06 7.03
C ALA A 440 7.34 -23.35 7.01
N TYR A 441 6.66 -23.03 8.11
CA TYR A 441 5.22 -22.79 8.14
C TYR A 441 4.97 -21.29 7.95
N ILE A 442 4.13 -20.94 6.98
CA ILE A 442 3.72 -19.57 6.69
C ILE A 442 2.26 -19.42 7.10
N LEU A 443 1.99 -18.55 8.08
CA LEU A 443 0.65 -18.26 8.56
C LEU A 443 0.28 -16.82 8.23
N LEU A 444 -0.94 -16.62 7.75
CA LEU A 444 -1.58 -15.32 7.63
C LEU A 444 -2.72 -15.27 8.63
N LEU A 445 -2.68 -14.31 9.54
CA LEU A 445 -3.75 -14.04 10.49
C LEU A 445 -4.44 -12.74 10.09
N SER A 446 -5.78 -12.78 10.09
CA SER A 446 -6.64 -11.64 9.79
C SER A 446 -7.95 -11.75 10.59
N ASP A 447 -8.70 -10.66 10.68
CA ASP A 447 -10.00 -10.61 11.36
C ASP A 447 -11.01 -11.56 10.68
N SER A 448 -11.96 -12.13 11.43
CA SER A 448 -12.95 -13.10 10.98
C SER A 448 -13.73 -12.69 9.74
N ASN A 449 -13.97 -11.38 9.62
CA ASN A 449 -14.79 -10.78 8.58
C ASN A 449 -14.06 -10.67 7.23
N THR A 450 -12.79 -11.08 7.17
CA THR A 450 -11.97 -10.95 5.96
C THR A 450 -12.03 -12.16 5.05
N PHE A 451 -12.44 -13.34 5.54
CA PHE A 451 -12.48 -14.54 4.69
C PHE A 451 -13.91 -15.02 4.41
N GLU A 452 -14.92 -14.59 5.18
CA GLU A 452 -16.34 -14.80 4.91
C GLU A 452 -17.13 -13.49 5.16
N PRO A 453 -17.87 -12.96 4.17
CA PRO A 453 -18.59 -11.69 4.29
C PRO A 453 -19.87 -11.75 5.13
N ASP A 454 -20.31 -12.95 5.52
CA ASP A 454 -21.56 -13.14 6.26
C ASP A 454 -21.32 -13.12 7.77
N THR A 455 -21.32 -11.93 8.38
CA THR A 455 -21.98 -11.66 9.67
C THR A 455 -21.77 -10.20 10.10
N GLU A 456 -22.87 -9.52 10.40
CA GLU A 456 -22.87 -8.23 11.09
C GLU A 456 -22.41 -8.43 12.54
N GLN A 457 -21.12 -8.19 12.82
CA GLN A 457 -20.65 -7.96 14.19
C GLN A 457 -19.80 -6.69 14.23
N THR A 458 -20.32 -5.70 14.98
CA THR A 458 -19.85 -4.30 15.00
C THR A 458 -19.08 -3.96 16.28
N ALA A 459 -18.42 -4.92 16.93
CA ALA A 459 -17.66 -4.68 18.15
C ALA A 459 -16.16 -4.88 17.89
N GLU A 460 -15.31 -4.02 18.48
CA GLU A 460 -13.85 -4.22 18.48
C GLU A 460 -13.51 -5.57 19.14
N GLN A 461 -13.22 -6.58 18.33
CA GLN A 461 -12.77 -7.88 18.81
C GLN A 461 -11.25 -7.90 18.90
N SER A 462 -10.71 -8.64 19.87
CA SER A 462 -9.28 -8.93 19.91
C SER A 462 -9.10 -10.43 19.90
N TYR A 463 -8.35 -10.91 18.92
CA TYR A 463 -8.12 -12.32 18.71
C TYR A 463 -6.80 -12.73 19.36
N TYR A 464 -6.86 -13.79 20.14
CA TYR A 464 -5.69 -14.43 20.72
C TYR A 464 -5.48 -15.76 20.02
N PHE A 465 -4.40 -15.84 19.25
CA PHE A 465 -3.99 -17.05 18.58
C PHE A 465 -2.96 -17.78 19.43
N ARG A 466 -3.24 -19.05 19.68
CA ARG A 466 -2.32 -19.99 20.31
C ARG A 466 -1.85 -20.97 19.26
N ILE A 467 -0.58 -20.86 18.84
CA ILE A 467 0.01 -21.78 17.86
C ILE A 467 0.77 -22.88 18.60
N THR A 468 0.43 -24.13 18.30
CA THR A 468 1.03 -25.33 18.91
C THR A 468 1.71 -26.21 17.86
N SER A 469 2.77 -26.91 18.27
CA SER A 469 3.47 -27.91 17.45
C SER A 469 4.15 -28.95 18.35
N SER A 470 4.46 -30.13 17.81
CA SER A 470 5.06 -31.27 18.54
C SER A 470 6.58 -31.12 18.74
N ASP A 471 7.21 -32.12 19.37
CA ASP A 471 8.63 -32.17 19.80
C ASP A 471 9.68 -31.83 18.72
N THR A 472 9.29 -31.83 17.44
CA THR A 472 10.18 -31.56 16.30
C THR A 472 10.60 -30.09 16.19
N LEU A 473 9.77 -29.15 16.68
CA LEU A 473 10.02 -27.70 16.61
C LEU A 473 10.59 -27.09 17.91
N ALA A 474 11.50 -27.78 18.60
CA ALA A 474 11.98 -27.37 19.93
C ALA A 474 12.43 -25.90 20.04
N LYS A 475 13.24 -25.37 19.10
CA LYS A 475 13.59 -23.93 19.05
C LYS A 475 13.63 -23.45 17.62
N GLN A 476 12.72 -22.56 17.26
CA GLN A 476 12.58 -22.08 15.90
C GLN A 476 12.69 -20.58 15.79
N LEU A 477 13.24 -20.14 14.66
CA LEU A 477 13.17 -18.75 14.24
C LEU A 477 11.72 -18.45 13.82
N VAL A 478 11.15 -17.41 14.41
CA VAL A 478 9.82 -16.90 14.08
C VAL A 478 9.98 -15.46 13.62
N THR A 479 9.55 -15.19 12.40
CA THR A 479 9.44 -13.82 11.88
C THR A 479 7.96 -13.48 11.75
N THR A 480 7.57 -12.30 12.22
CA THR A 480 6.21 -11.79 12.12
C THR A 480 6.26 -10.43 11.44
N TYR A 481 5.54 -10.27 10.35
CA TYR A 481 5.38 -9.01 9.64
C TYR A 481 3.96 -8.53 9.90
N THR A 482 3.83 -7.38 10.58
CA THR A 482 2.54 -6.78 10.89
C THR A 482 2.27 -5.64 9.91
N TYR A 483 1.15 -5.74 9.20
CA TYR A 483 0.51 -4.60 8.58
C TYR A 483 -0.45 -3.98 9.61
N ASP A 484 -0.17 -2.75 10.00
CA ASP A 484 -1.06 -1.93 10.83
C ASP A 484 -1.50 -0.74 9.98
N ALA A 485 -2.81 -0.51 9.85
CA ALA A 485 -3.32 0.60 9.06
C ALA A 485 -2.79 1.96 9.55
N GLN A 486 -2.51 2.16 10.85
CA GLN A 486 -1.99 3.41 11.38
C GLN A 486 -0.50 3.62 11.05
N TYR A 487 0.31 2.55 11.08
CA TYR A 487 1.77 2.67 11.00
C TYR A 487 2.38 2.18 9.68
N SER A 488 1.71 1.28 8.97
CA SER A 488 2.15 0.76 7.68
C SER A 488 1.49 1.48 6.50
N ASN A 489 0.40 2.22 6.72
CA ASN A 489 -0.22 3.02 5.67
C ASN A 489 0.26 4.48 5.69
N VAL A 490 1.05 4.84 4.69
CA VAL A 490 1.58 6.20 4.52
C VAL A 490 0.48 7.27 4.45
N THR A 491 -0.71 6.95 3.93
CA THR A 491 -1.81 7.92 3.79
C THR A 491 -2.38 8.37 5.13
N ASN A 492 -2.15 7.60 6.20
CA ASN A 492 -2.56 7.97 7.55
C ASN A 492 -1.50 8.83 8.26
N GLY A 493 -0.26 8.81 7.77
CA GLY A 493 0.85 9.59 8.29
C GLY A 493 1.08 10.92 7.58
N ILE A 494 0.55 11.08 6.37
CA ILE A 494 0.64 12.31 5.57
C ILE A 494 -0.76 12.91 5.45
N ALA A 495 -0.91 14.18 5.85
CA ALA A 495 -2.19 14.86 5.71
C ALA A 495 -2.56 15.03 4.22
N PRO A 496 -3.84 14.90 3.83
CA PRO A 496 -4.25 14.97 2.42
C PRO A 496 -3.80 16.26 1.71
N ASP A 497 -3.80 17.38 2.43
CA ASP A 497 -3.44 18.70 1.89
C ASP A 497 -1.92 18.83 1.62
N VAL A 498 -1.09 17.90 2.13
CA VAL A 498 0.37 17.89 1.90
C VAL A 498 0.70 17.39 0.49
N GLU A 499 -0.20 16.64 -0.16
CA GLU A 499 -0.01 16.15 -1.54
C GLU A 499 0.13 17.28 -2.57
N ASP A 500 -0.35 18.48 -2.24
CA ASP A 500 -0.26 19.67 -3.10
C ASP A 500 1.09 20.41 -2.95
N TYR A 501 2.01 19.92 -2.09
CA TYR A 501 3.32 20.52 -1.83
C TYR A 501 4.49 19.66 -2.30
N TYR A 502 5.61 20.32 -2.63
CA TYR A 502 6.88 19.65 -2.88
C TYR A 502 7.47 19.11 -1.57
N ILE A 503 7.72 17.80 -1.53
CA ILE A 503 8.41 17.14 -0.42
C ILE A 503 9.87 16.86 -0.84
N PRO A 504 10.88 17.34 -0.09
CA PRO A 504 12.28 17.05 -0.41
C PRO A 504 12.60 15.56 -0.42
N LEU A 505 13.46 15.12 -1.33
CA LEU A 505 13.83 13.72 -1.51
C LEU A 505 14.32 13.01 -0.22
N PRO A 506 15.13 13.63 0.67
CA PRO A 506 15.51 13.00 1.93
C PRO A 506 14.31 12.70 2.84
N VAL A 507 13.29 13.56 2.84
CA VAL A 507 12.07 13.36 3.63
C VAL A 507 11.23 12.23 3.05
N ILE A 508 11.12 12.14 1.72
CA ILE A 508 10.48 11.01 1.04
C ILE A 508 11.19 9.70 1.41
N GLN A 509 12.52 9.64 1.32
CA GLN A 509 13.28 8.45 1.72
C GLN A 509 13.03 8.04 3.17
N HIS A 510 12.93 9.02 4.07
CA HIS A 510 12.64 8.80 5.47
C HIS A 510 11.21 8.26 5.69
N LEU A 511 10.22 8.80 4.97
CA LEU A 511 8.84 8.30 4.98
C LEU A 511 8.77 6.85 4.45
N HIS A 512 9.54 6.51 3.41
CA HIS A 512 9.62 5.13 2.89
C HIS A 512 10.13 4.14 3.92
N GLN A 513 11.08 4.54 4.78
CA GLN A 513 11.61 3.68 5.84
C GLN A 513 10.66 3.56 7.03
N THR A 514 9.79 4.55 7.22
CA THR A 514 8.86 4.62 8.35
C THR A 514 7.60 3.78 8.12
N PHE A 515 6.97 3.94 6.95
CA PHE A 515 5.71 3.27 6.61
C PHE A 515 5.99 1.96 5.89
N GLN A 516 6.36 0.92 6.65
CA GLN A 516 6.59 -0.43 6.16
C GLN A 516 5.84 -1.47 7.02
N LEU A 517 5.83 -2.73 6.58
CA LEU A 517 5.43 -3.85 7.44
C LEU A 517 6.38 -3.90 8.63
N GLN A 518 5.86 -3.93 9.85
CA GLN A 518 6.68 -3.96 11.06
C GLN A 518 7.20 -5.38 11.29
N PRO A 519 8.51 -5.64 11.16
CA PRO A 519 9.06 -6.97 11.41
C PRO A 519 9.30 -7.18 12.90
N HIS A 520 8.94 -8.36 13.39
CA HIS A 520 9.27 -8.84 14.72
C HIS A 520 9.91 -10.22 14.60
N ILE A 521 11.18 -10.33 14.98
CA ILE A 521 11.96 -11.56 14.83
C ILE A 521 12.29 -12.09 16.21
N THR A 522 11.91 -13.33 16.47
CA THR A 522 12.12 -13.99 17.76
C THR A 522 12.58 -15.42 17.59
N ILE A 523 13.17 -15.98 18.64
CA ILE A 523 13.39 -17.42 18.76
C ILE A 523 12.35 -17.94 19.75
N HIS A 524 11.46 -18.80 19.29
CA HIS A 524 10.40 -19.38 20.12
C HIS A 524 10.69 -20.86 20.41
N ASP A 525 10.34 -21.29 21.62
CA ASP A 525 10.52 -22.66 22.10
C ASP A 525 9.14 -23.33 22.23
N PHE A 526 8.77 -24.13 21.21
CA PHE A 526 7.47 -24.80 21.15
C PHE A 526 7.36 -26.01 22.08
N TYR A 527 8.47 -26.53 22.60
CA TYR A 527 8.46 -27.64 23.56
C TYR A 527 7.93 -27.16 24.92
N ASN A 528 8.36 -25.97 25.33
CA ASN A 528 8.02 -25.42 26.65
C ASN A 528 6.70 -24.65 26.68
N LYS A 529 6.35 -23.94 25.59
CA LYS A 529 5.16 -23.09 25.57
C LYS A 529 4.58 -22.91 24.16
N ALA A 530 3.26 -22.71 24.09
CA ALA A 530 2.61 -22.30 22.87
C ALA A 530 3.03 -20.86 22.48
N LEU A 531 3.06 -20.58 21.17
CA LEU A 531 3.29 -19.22 20.67
C LEU A 531 1.97 -18.45 20.74
N HIS A 532 1.96 -17.37 21.51
CA HIS A 532 0.79 -16.50 21.66
C HIS A 532 0.96 -15.28 20.77
N ILE A 533 -0.04 -15.00 19.94
CA ILE A 533 -0.07 -13.84 19.05
C ILE A 533 -1.40 -13.12 19.25
N THR A 534 -1.30 -11.81 19.45
CA THR A 534 -2.46 -10.91 19.51
C THR A 534 -2.69 -10.29 18.14
N LEU A 535 -3.94 -10.25 17.70
CA LEU A 535 -4.35 -9.52 16.50
C LEU A 535 -5.35 -8.44 16.92
N HIS A 536 -5.00 -7.18 16.67
CA HIS A 536 -5.88 -6.04 16.88
C HIS A 536 -6.75 -5.77 15.64
N HIS A 537 -7.78 -4.95 15.82
CA HIS A 537 -8.69 -4.56 14.74
C HIS A 537 -7.93 -3.93 13.58
N ASN A 538 -8.25 -4.30 12.33
CA ASN A 538 -7.57 -3.86 11.10
C ASN A 538 -6.09 -4.27 10.94
N GLU A 539 -5.53 -5.08 11.84
CA GLU A 539 -4.21 -5.65 11.63
C GLU A 539 -4.27 -6.87 10.70
N VAL A 540 -3.18 -7.08 9.95
CA VAL A 540 -2.92 -8.33 9.24
C VAL A 540 -1.51 -8.78 9.61
N LYS A 541 -1.34 -10.04 10.03
CA LYS A 541 -0.03 -10.59 10.45
C LYS A 541 0.38 -11.75 9.56
N LEU A 542 1.52 -11.60 8.91
CA LEU A 542 2.20 -12.68 8.18
C LEU A 542 3.32 -13.24 9.07
N ILE A 543 3.21 -14.49 9.47
CA ILE A 543 4.14 -15.17 10.36
C ILE A 543 4.85 -16.29 9.60
N LYS A 544 6.17 -16.36 9.72
CA LYS A 544 6.97 -17.47 9.19
C LYS A 544 7.69 -18.16 10.34
N ILE A 545 7.41 -19.43 10.53
CA ILE A 545 8.03 -20.30 11.53
C ILE A 545 8.94 -21.25 10.76
N TYR A 546 10.25 -21.03 10.85
CA TYR A 546 11.23 -21.88 10.15
C TYR A 546 11.32 -23.25 10.81
N LYS A 547 11.44 -24.32 10.03
CA LYS A 547 11.51 -25.71 10.50
C LYS A 547 12.92 -26.11 10.94
N THR A 548 13.94 -25.46 10.37
CA THR A 548 15.35 -25.73 10.70
C THR A 548 15.81 -24.89 11.90
N LYS A 549 16.58 -25.51 12.80
CA LYS A 549 17.23 -24.79 13.90
C LYS A 549 18.09 -23.67 13.34
N ALA A 550 17.90 -22.45 13.83
CA ALA A 550 18.71 -21.29 13.49
C ALA A 550 20.20 -21.61 13.74
N THR A 551 20.96 -21.84 12.67
CA THR A 551 22.42 -21.94 12.75
C THR A 551 23.01 -20.53 12.71
N LYS A 552 24.18 -20.30 13.34
CA LYS A 552 24.88 -18.99 13.35
C LYS A 552 25.06 -18.35 11.96
N ARG A 553 24.97 -19.14 10.88
CA ARG A 553 25.13 -18.70 9.48
C ARG A 553 23.84 -18.13 8.86
N GLN A 554 22.67 -18.42 9.44
CA GLN A 554 21.34 -17.98 8.97
C GLN A 554 20.83 -16.71 9.71
N GLN A 555 21.64 -16.11 10.58
CA GLN A 555 21.27 -14.91 11.38
C GLN A 555 21.56 -13.57 10.66
N LEU A 556 22.02 -13.59 9.40
CA LEU A 556 22.50 -12.42 8.65
C LEU A 556 21.83 -12.23 7.28
N LEU A 557 20.75 -12.94 7.00
CA LEU A 557 19.87 -12.74 5.84
C LEU A 557 18.48 -12.36 6.37
#